data_AF-A0A0R2TTT1-F1
#
_entry.id   AF-A0A0R2TTT1-F1
#
_cell.length_a   1.000
_cell.length_b   1.000
_cell.length_c   1.000
_cell.angle_alpha   90.00
_cell.angle_beta   90.00
_cell.angle_gamma   90.00
#
_symmetry.space_group_name_H-M   'P 1'
#
loop_
_entity.id
_entity.type
_entity.pdbx_description
1 polymer ?
#
loop_
_entity_poly.entity_id
_entity_poly.type
_entity_poly.pdbx_seq_one_letter_code
_entity_poly.pdbx_strand_id
1 'polypeptide(L)'
;MKDEILLFASGDLRESANVACWPAQKEMEDRLAAALRGEGRELRRAHAYRSERGHGFLASQREGMQAFAGIDSTAPVIVAEAVWQYSHHVLPGLIHHRGPILTVANWSGQWPGLVGVLNLNGSLTKAGIQYATLWSETFEDAQFLDGLRSWLMTGEVKHDESHVSLFDPAGSSKDVRSVARQIATDLKRNKVILGVFDEGCMGMYNAIVPDELMAPMGFFKERLSQSALYYETLQVADEDAEGVLRWLRSKGMRFEFGNDPETELTEAQVLMQCKMYIAAARMADDFGCDAIGIQYQQGLKDLLPASDLAEGLLNNADRPNAPDRQGRAIRQGRPIAHFNEADECSGIDAVMTHHVHEALGQPVETTLHDLRWADADQSGTVEECVWVLEISGASPPAHHEGGWAGTD
;
A
#
# COMPACT_ATOMS: atom_id res chain seq x y z
N MET A 1 -5.18 -34.16 3.72
CA MET A 1 -4.02 -33.32 4.08
C MET A 1 -3.15 -34.07 5.11
N LYS A 2 -1.85 -33.75 5.24
CA LYS A 2 -1.01 -34.30 6.32
C LYS A 2 -1.51 -33.83 7.69
N ASP A 3 -1.19 -34.55 8.76
CA ASP A 3 -1.64 -34.22 10.12
C ASP A 3 -0.91 -32.98 10.70
N GLU A 4 0.35 -32.76 10.31
CA GLU A 4 1.13 -31.58 10.67
C GLU A 4 0.98 -30.49 9.60
N ILE A 5 0.70 -29.26 10.05
CA ILE A 5 0.61 -28.03 9.24
C ILE A 5 1.68 -27.05 9.72
N LEU A 6 2.36 -26.41 8.77
CA LEU A 6 3.51 -25.56 9.05
C LEU A 6 3.12 -24.09 9.00
N LEU A 7 3.40 -23.38 10.10
CA LEU A 7 3.11 -21.96 10.23
C LEU A 7 4.33 -21.10 9.87
N PHE A 8 4.09 -20.11 9.02
CA PHE A 8 4.98 -18.99 8.72
C PHE A 8 4.33 -17.67 9.16
N ALA A 9 5.16 -16.69 9.52
CA ALA A 9 4.75 -15.35 9.91
C ALA A 9 5.89 -14.41 9.56
N SER A 10 5.60 -13.45 8.69
CA SER A 10 6.50 -12.43 8.18
C SER A 10 6.33 -11.16 9.01
N GLY A 11 7.42 -10.44 9.23
CA GLY A 11 7.39 -9.19 9.99
C GLY A 11 7.52 -7.95 9.14
N ASP A 12 7.45 -6.82 9.82
CA ASP A 12 7.92 -5.51 9.36
C ASP A 12 9.45 -5.48 9.36
N LEU A 13 10.08 -4.59 8.57
CA LEU A 13 11.51 -4.31 8.71
C LEU A 13 11.82 -3.48 9.97
N ARG A 14 10.84 -2.75 10.49
CA ARG A 14 10.97 -1.98 11.73
C ARG A 14 10.86 -2.91 12.94
N GLU A 15 11.97 -3.09 13.65
CA GLU A 15 12.02 -3.96 14.83
C GLU A 15 11.03 -3.54 15.92
N SER A 16 10.85 -2.24 16.13
CA SER A 16 9.89 -1.71 17.11
C SER A 16 8.45 -2.13 16.81
N ALA A 17 8.06 -2.13 15.53
CA ALA A 17 6.74 -2.59 15.10
C ALA A 17 6.56 -4.09 15.37
N ASN A 18 7.57 -4.91 15.06
CA ASN A 18 7.55 -6.34 15.33
C ASN A 18 7.42 -6.66 16.82
N VAL A 19 8.18 -5.98 17.68
CA VAL A 19 8.09 -6.15 19.14
C VAL A 19 6.70 -5.76 19.66
N ALA A 20 6.16 -4.63 19.20
CA ALA A 20 4.84 -4.15 19.60
C ALA A 20 3.71 -5.10 19.18
N CYS A 21 3.78 -5.67 17.98
CA CYS A 21 2.74 -6.55 17.43
C CYS A 21 2.88 -8.01 17.85
N TRP A 22 4.02 -8.42 18.41
CA TRP A 22 4.27 -9.82 18.77
C TRP A 22 3.23 -10.44 19.72
N PRO A 23 2.75 -9.76 20.78
CA PRO A 23 1.70 -10.31 21.63
C PRO A 23 0.42 -10.66 20.85
N ALA A 24 -0.02 -9.77 19.94
CA ALA A 24 -1.21 -9.98 19.12
C ALA A 24 -1.02 -11.15 18.13
N GLN A 25 0.16 -11.24 17.51
CA GLN A 25 0.52 -12.37 16.66
C GLN A 25 0.49 -13.69 17.42
N LYS A 26 1.11 -13.74 18.60
CA LYS A 26 1.19 -14.96 19.40
C LYS A 26 -0.20 -15.43 19.86
N GLU A 27 -1.06 -14.49 20.25
CA GLU A 27 -2.45 -14.78 20.61
C GLU A 27 -3.24 -15.34 19.42
N MET A 28 -3.13 -14.71 18.25
CA MET A 28 -3.79 -15.18 17.02
C MET A 28 -3.35 -16.62 16.68
N GLU A 29 -2.06 -16.91 16.77
CA GLU A 29 -1.55 -18.25 16.50
C GLU A 29 -2.00 -19.30 17.52
N ASP A 30 -2.12 -18.94 18.79
CA ASP A 30 -2.64 -19.85 19.82
C ASP A 30 -4.11 -20.21 19.55
N ARG A 31 -4.91 -19.21 19.13
CA ARG A 31 -6.31 -19.41 18.72
C ARG A 31 -6.40 -20.27 17.46
N LEU A 32 -5.60 -19.98 16.43
CA LEU A 32 -5.52 -20.78 15.21
C LEU A 32 -5.09 -22.23 15.51
N ALA A 33 -4.10 -22.42 16.38
CA ALA A 33 -3.65 -23.74 16.81
C ALA A 33 -4.75 -24.49 17.57
N ALA A 34 -5.58 -23.80 18.37
CA ALA A 34 -6.73 -24.39 19.04
C ALA A 34 -7.81 -24.85 18.04
N ALA A 35 -8.14 -24.01 17.05
CA ALA A 35 -9.08 -24.37 15.99
C ALA A 35 -8.61 -25.62 15.20
N LEU A 36 -7.33 -25.65 14.81
CA LEU A 36 -6.75 -26.80 14.12
C LEU A 36 -6.73 -28.07 14.97
N ARG A 37 -6.42 -27.97 16.27
CA ARG A 37 -6.52 -29.13 17.19
C ARG A 37 -7.95 -29.65 17.30
N GLY A 38 -8.95 -28.75 17.28
CA GLY A 38 -10.36 -29.12 17.25
C GLY A 38 -10.73 -29.96 16.02
N GLU A 39 -10.06 -29.72 14.89
CA GLU A 39 -10.21 -30.48 13.64
C GLU A 39 -9.20 -31.64 13.50
N GLY A 40 -8.51 -32.03 14.59
CA GLY A 40 -7.57 -33.16 14.61
C GLY A 40 -6.27 -32.91 13.84
N ARG A 41 -5.79 -31.66 13.81
CA ARG A 41 -4.55 -31.25 13.15
C ARG A 41 -3.60 -30.57 14.15
N GLU A 42 -2.31 -30.68 13.88
CA GLU A 42 -1.26 -30.02 14.66
C GLU A 42 -0.65 -28.85 13.88
N LEU A 43 -0.56 -27.68 14.52
CA LEU A 43 0.12 -26.51 13.97
C LEU A 43 1.51 -26.39 14.57
N ARG A 44 2.54 -26.38 13.72
CA ARG A 44 3.93 -26.18 14.12
C ARG A 44 4.55 -25.00 13.39
N ARG A 45 5.16 -24.07 14.14
CA ARG A 45 5.95 -22.98 13.53
C ARG A 45 7.16 -23.55 12.80
N ALA A 46 7.36 -23.11 11.55
CA ALA A 46 8.50 -23.52 10.71
C ALA A 46 9.79 -22.72 10.99
N HIS A 47 9.69 -21.70 11.81
CA HIS A 47 10.79 -20.85 12.27
C HIS A 47 10.66 -20.62 13.78
N ALA A 48 11.69 -20.11 14.45
CA ALA A 48 11.72 -20.01 15.92
C ALA A 48 11.49 -18.58 16.41
N TYR A 49 10.92 -18.46 17.61
CA TYR A 49 10.99 -17.23 18.39
C TYR A 49 12.44 -16.89 18.74
N ARG A 50 12.79 -15.61 18.67
CA ARG A 50 14.13 -15.09 18.94
C ARG A 50 14.12 -14.20 20.16
N SER A 51 14.59 -14.73 21.29
CA SER A 51 14.58 -14.01 22.57
C SER A 51 15.33 -12.68 22.54
N GLU A 52 16.38 -12.59 21.73
CA GLU A 52 17.20 -11.41 21.54
C GLU A 52 16.47 -10.29 20.76
N ARG A 53 15.45 -10.65 19.98
CA ARG A 53 14.61 -9.73 19.20
C ARG A 53 13.27 -9.44 19.87
N GLY A 54 12.85 -10.28 20.81
CA GLY A 54 11.56 -10.14 21.49
C GLY A 54 10.36 -10.59 20.64
N HIS A 55 10.58 -11.20 19.47
CA HIS A 55 9.53 -11.66 18.56
C HIS A 55 9.94 -12.90 17.75
N GLY A 56 8.97 -13.52 17.07
CA GLY A 56 9.16 -14.70 16.23
C GLY A 56 8.78 -14.51 14.76
N PHE A 57 8.75 -13.27 14.27
CA PHE A 57 8.63 -12.98 12.83
C PHE A 57 9.91 -13.23 12.04
N LEU A 58 9.75 -13.62 10.77
CA LEU A 58 10.81 -13.57 9.75
C LEU A 58 11.01 -12.12 9.31
N ALA A 59 12.27 -11.66 9.23
CA ALA A 59 12.56 -10.26 8.91
C ALA A 59 13.50 -10.08 7.70
N SER A 60 13.72 -11.14 6.92
CA SER A 60 14.43 -11.02 5.64
C SER A 60 14.11 -12.20 4.72
N GLN A 61 14.38 -12.01 3.42
CA GLN A 61 14.39 -13.10 2.44
C GLN A 61 15.27 -14.27 2.85
N ARG A 62 16.45 -14.01 3.41
CA ARG A 62 17.37 -15.08 3.81
C ARG A 62 16.77 -15.96 4.90
N GLU A 63 16.16 -15.33 5.91
CA GLU A 63 15.51 -16.04 7.00
C GLU A 63 14.33 -16.87 6.48
N GLY A 64 13.47 -16.29 5.64
CA GLY A 64 12.36 -17.03 5.06
C GLY A 64 12.81 -18.18 4.18
N MET A 65 13.78 -17.96 3.28
CA MET A 65 14.35 -19.05 2.47
C MET A 65 14.94 -20.18 3.32
N GLN A 66 15.62 -19.86 4.42
CA GLN A 66 16.14 -20.88 5.35
C GLN A 66 15.01 -21.65 6.04
N ALA A 67 13.94 -20.96 6.45
CA ALA A 67 12.77 -21.60 7.03
C ALA A 67 12.09 -22.57 6.03
N PHE A 68 11.96 -22.18 4.76
CA PHE A 68 11.41 -23.05 3.72
C PHE A 68 12.35 -24.21 3.33
N ALA A 69 13.67 -24.01 3.36
CA ALA A 69 14.64 -25.05 3.01
C ALA A 69 14.60 -26.25 3.97
N GLY A 70 14.15 -26.05 5.21
CA GLY A 70 14.06 -27.08 6.24
C GLY A 70 12.79 -27.92 6.23
N ILE A 71 11.85 -27.65 5.33
CA ILE A 71 10.52 -28.28 5.34
C ILE A 71 10.27 -29.16 4.11
N ASP A 72 9.31 -30.07 4.22
CA ASP A 72 8.78 -30.79 3.06
C ASP A 72 7.99 -29.81 2.19
N SER A 73 8.48 -29.57 0.97
CA SER A 73 7.83 -28.75 -0.07
C SER A 73 6.40 -29.16 -0.46
N THR A 74 5.90 -30.30 0.00
CA THR A 74 4.50 -30.76 -0.22
C THR A 74 3.63 -30.65 1.03
N ALA A 75 4.21 -30.26 2.18
CA ALA A 75 3.45 -30.08 3.41
C ALA A 75 2.43 -28.93 3.26
N PRO A 76 1.26 -29.02 3.91
CA PRO A 76 0.35 -27.89 4.01
C PRO A 76 1.02 -26.76 4.81
N VAL A 77 0.94 -25.53 4.31
CA VAL A 77 1.50 -24.36 4.96
C VAL A 77 0.42 -23.32 5.23
N ILE A 78 0.53 -22.67 6.38
CA ILE A 78 -0.24 -21.49 6.73
C ILE A 78 0.72 -20.32 6.87
N VAL A 79 0.42 -19.19 6.22
CA VAL A 79 1.03 -17.90 6.54
C VAL A 79 0.00 -17.10 7.32
N ALA A 80 0.22 -16.88 8.63
CA ALA A 80 -0.72 -16.17 9.47
C ALA A 80 -0.13 -14.83 9.94
N GLU A 81 -0.87 -13.75 9.75
CA GLU A 81 -0.41 -12.40 10.09
C GLU A 81 -1.42 -11.63 10.94
N ALA A 82 -0.93 -11.05 12.03
CA ALA A 82 -1.59 -10.03 12.84
C ALA A 82 -0.89 -8.67 12.70
N VAL A 83 0.04 -8.52 11.75
CA VAL A 83 0.90 -7.35 11.57
C VAL A 83 1.01 -6.98 10.11
N TRP A 84 1.42 -5.74 9.82
CA TRP A 84 1.92 -5.37 8.51
C TRP A 84 3.21 -6.14 8.26
N GLN A 85 3.31 -6.76 7.09
CA GLN A 85 4.40 -7.66 6.78
C GLN A 85 4.95 -7.43 5.39
N TYR A 86 6.20 -7.80 5.20
CA TYR A 86 6.89 -7.62 3.95
C TYR A 86 6.89 -8.95 3.18
N SER A 87 5.98 -9.08 2.20
CA SER A 87 5.70 -10.36 1.50
C SER A 87 6.95 -11.04 0.94
N HIS A 88 7.94 -10.24 0.53
CA HIS A 88 9.21 -10.74 0.01
C HIS A 88 9.99 -11.63 0.99
N HIS A 89 9.71 -11.62 2.31
CA HIS A 89 10.31 -12.57 3.25
C HIS A 89 9.89 -14.01 2.97
N VAL A 90 8.62 -14.24 2.67
CA VAL A 90 8.05 -15.60 2.50
C VAL A 90 7.78 -15.98 1.04
N LEU A 91 7.53 -14.99 0.18
CA LEU A 91 7.13 -15.20 -1.22
C LEU A 91 8.11 -16.10 -2.01
N PRO A 92 9.46 -15.94 -1.93
CA PRO A 92 10.36 -16.82 -2.68
C PRO A 92 10.25 -18.30 -2.29
N GLY A 93 9.96 -18.57 -1.02
CA GLY A 93 9.71 -19.93 -0.54
C GLY A 93 8.37 -20.48 -1.04
N LEU A 94 7.33 -19.65 -0.97
CA LEU A 94 5.98 -20.02 -1.43
C LEU A 94 5.91 -20.28 -2.93
N ILE A 95 6.65 -19.53 -3.77
CA ILE A 95 6.70 -19.74 -5.23
C ILE A 95 7.21 -21.16 -5.58
N HIS A 96 8.11 -21.72 -4.78
CA HIS A 96 8.66 -23.06 -5.00
C HIS A 96 7.94 -24.15 -4.21
N HIS A 97 6.96 -23.77 -3.39
CA HIS A 97 6.19 -24.69 -2.58
C HIS A 97 5.14 -25.40 -3.44
N ARG A 98 4.96 -26.70 -3.21
CA ARG A 98 4.03 -27.56 -3.98
C ARG A 98 2.83 -28.03 -3.16
N GLY A 99 2.85 -27.82 -1.84
CA GLY A 99 1.73 -28.12 -0.95
C GLY A 99 0.66 -27.01 -0.99
N PRO A 100 -0.52 -27.27 -0.41
CA PRO A 100 -1.57 -26.26 -0.30
C PRO A 100 -1.12 -25.13 0.62
N ILE A 101 -1.48 -23.90 0.24
CA ILE A 101 -1.17 -22.65 0.95
C ILE A 101 -2.47 -22.06 1.47
N LEU A 102 -2.51 -21.71 2.75
CA LEU A 102 -3.57 -20.90 3.35
C LEU A 102 -2.94 -19.64 3.94
N THR A 103 -3.49 -18.48 3.60
CA THR A 103 -3.18 -17.23 4.28
C THR A 103 -4.26 -16.95 5.32
N VAL A 104 -3.87 -16.49 6.51
CA VAL A 104 -4.80 -16.24 7.62
C VAL A 104 -4.53 -14.87 8.23
N ALA A 105 -5.54 -14.02 8.31
CA ALA A 105 -5.44 -12.71 8.97
C ALA A 105 -6.21 -12.71 10.29
N ASN A 106 -5.77 -11.89 11.24
CA ASN A 106 -6.68 -11.37 12.26
C ASN A 106 -7.66 -10.37 11.64
N TRP A 107 -8.85 -10.23 12.23
CA TRP A 107 -9.76 -9.14 11.93
C TRP A 107 -9.69 -8.10 13.06
N SER A 108 -9.01 -6.98 12.83
CA SER A 108 -8.75 -5.97 13.87
C SER A 108 -8.50 -4.59 13.26
N GLY A 109 -9.16 -3.55 13.83
CA GLY A 109 -8.82 -2.17 13.50
C GLY A 109 -7.49 -1.69 14.10
N GLN A 110 -7.00 -2.35 15.16
CA GLN A 110 -5.76 -1.98 15.84
C GLN A 110 -4.52 -2.57 15.15
N TRP A 111 -4.58 -3.85 14.77
CA TRP A 111 -3.42 -4.61 14.31
C TRP A 111 -3.57 -5.02 12.83
N PRO A 112 -2.70 -4.54 11.93
CA PRO A 112 -2.94 -4.56 10.48
C PRO A 112 -2.62 -5.88 9.78
N GLY A 113 -3.01 -7.02 10.36
CA GLY A 113 -2.79 -8.33 9.74
C GLY A 113 -3.61 -8.54 8.46
N LEU A 114 -4.81 -7.95 8.35
CA LEU A 114 -5.58 -7.94 7.11
C LEU A 114 -4.79 -7.28 5.97
N VAL A 115 -4.24 -6.08 6.21
CA VAL A 115 -3.41 -5.36 5.24
C VAL A 115 -2.18 -6.19 4.84
N GLY A 116 -1.51 -6.80 5.83
CA GLY A 116 -0.36 -7.68 5.60
C GLY A 116 -0.70 -8.91 4.75
N VAL A 117 -1.82 -9.58 5.01
CA VAL A 117 -2.29 -10.73 4.21
C VAL A 117 -2.71 -10.30 2.80
N LEU A 118 -3.37 -9.16 2.63
CA LEU A 118 -3.76 -8.68 1.30
C LEU A 118 -2.55 -8.36 0.41
N ASN A 119 -1.47 -7.81 0.97
CA ASN A 119 -0.19 -7.66 0.27
C ASN A 119 0.36 -9.03 -0.20
N LEU A 120 0.36 -10.03 0.69
CA LEU A 120 0.82 -11.39 0.32
C LEU A 120 -0.09 -12.02 -0.75
N ASN A 121 -1.40 -11.89 -0.60
CA ASN A 121 -2.39 -12.40 -1.54
C ASN A 121 -2.23 -11.79 -2.94
N GLY A 122 -2.06 -10.47 -3.02
CA GLY A 122 -1.75 -9.79 -4.27
C GLY A 122 -0.44 -10.31 -4.88
N SER A 123 0.55 -10.58 -4.04
CA SER A 123 1.85 -11.10 -4.48
C SER A 123 1.76 -12.53 -5.01
N LEU A 124 1.01 -13.41 -4.32
CA LEU A 124 0.77 -14.80 -4.75
C LEU A 124 -0.05 -14.86 -6.03
N THR A 125 -1.11 -14.04 -6.12
CA THR A 125 -1.94 -13.89 -7.32
C THR A 125 -1.08 -13.47 -8.51
N LYS A 126 -0.28 -12.40 -8.35
CA LYS A 126 0.63 -11.93 -9.38
C LYS A 126 1.64 -13.00 -9.80
N ALA A 127 2.14 -13.80 -8.85
CA ALA A 127 3.06 -14.90 -9.12
C ALA A 127 2.38 -16.16 -9.70
N GLY A 128 1.06 -16.16 -9.88
CA GLY A 128 0.30 -17.30 -10.39
C GLY A 128 0.23 -18.48 -9.41
N ILE A 129 0.46 -18.23 -8.12
CA ILE A 129 0.44 -19.26 -7.07
C ILE A 129 -0.98 -19.37 -6.53
N GLN A 130 -1.49 -20.61 -6.46
CA GLN A 130 -2.80 -20.89 -5.88
C GLN A 130 -2.72 -20.86 -4.35
N TYR A 131 -3.67 -20.19 -3.71
CA TYR A 131 -3.80 -20.11 -2.27
C TYR A 131 -5.28 -20.01 -1.88
N ALA A 132 -5.56 -20.34 -0.62
CA ALA A 132 -6.82 -20.01 0.03
C ALA A 132 -6.59 -18.90 1.07
N THR A 133 -7.64 -18.18 1.44
CA THR A 133 -7.56 -17.14 2.49
C THR A 133 -8.72 -17.27 3.46
N LEU A 134 -8.41 -17.12 4.75
CA LEU A 134 -9.37 -16.96 5.83
C LEU A 134 -8.98 -15.77 6.70
N TRP A 135 -9.93 -15.22 7.42
CA TRP A 135 -9.72 -14.21 8.45
C TRP A 135 -10.72 -14.43 9.57
N SER A 136 -10.39 -13.99 10.77
CA SER A 136 -11.31 -14.06 11.89
C SER A 136 -10.89 -13.12 13.02
N GLU A 137 -11.87 -12.64 13.76
CA GLU A 137 -11.65 -11.97 15.04
C GLU A 137 -11.36 -12.98 16.17
N THR A 138 -12.10 -14.09 16.22
CA THR A 138 -12.12 -15.03 17.37
C THR A 138 -11.53 -16.40 17.06
N PHE A 139 -11.49 -16.79 15.79
CA PHE A 139 -11.16 -18.12 15.27
C PHE A 139 -12.15 -19.21 15.70
N GLU A 140 -13.32 -18.80 16.21
CA GLU A 140 -14.41 -19.66 16.67
C GLU A 140 -15.69 -19.45 15.85
N ASP A 141 -15.74 -18.43 15.00
CA ASP A 141 -16.90 -18.16 14.16
C ASP A 141 -17.13 -19.26 13.11
N ALA A 142 -18.40 -19.50 12.79
CA ALA A 142 -18.80 -20.60 11.91
C ALA A 142 -18.20 -20.46 10.51
N GLN A 143 -18.10 -19.22 9.98
CA GLN A 143 -17.56 -18.97 8.64
C GLN A 143 -16.08 -19.37 8.57
N PHE A 144 -15.29 -18.98 9.57
CA PHE A 144 -13.89 -19.38 9.69
C PHE A 144 -13.75 -20.90 9.84
N LEU A 145 -14.49 -21.53 10.75
CA LEU A 145 -14.38 -22.96 11.02
C LEU A 145 -14.81 -23.82 9.81
N ASP A 146 -15.87 -23.43 9.11
CA ASP A 146 -16.33 -24.14 7.91
C ASP A 146 -15.34 -23.97 6.74
N GLY A 147 -14.79 -22.76 6.58
CA GLY A 147 -13.71 -22.50 5.63
C GLY A 147 -12.45 -23.32 5.95
N LEU A 148 -12.06 -23.38 7.23
CA LEU A 148 -10.92 -24.17 7.69
C LEU A 148 -11.12 -25.66 7.38
N ARG A 149 -12.30 -26.21 7.69
CA ARG A 149 -12.66 -27.60 7.34
C ARG A 149 -12.59 -27.85 5.84
N SER A 150 -13.13 -26.94 5.03
CA SER A 150 -13.06 -27.03 3.57
C SER A 150 -11.62 -27.12 3.11
N TRP A 151 -10.76 -26.23 3.59
CA TRP A 151 -9.34 -26.21 3.25
C TRP A 151 -8.60 -27.48 3.69
N LEU A 152 -8.86 -27.98 4.90
CA LEU A 152 -8.26 -29.22 5.40
C LEU A 152 -8.62 -30.45 4.56
N MET A 153 -9.84 -30.47 3.99
CA MET A 153 -10.31 -31.56 3.14
C MET A 153 -9.82 -31.45 1.69
N THR A 154 -9.85 -30.23 1.12
CA THR A 154 -9.72 -30.02 -0.33
C THR A 154 -8.50 -29.19 -0.73
N GLY A 155 -7.95 -28.39 0.19
CA GLY A 155 -6.96 -27.36 -0.10
C GLY A 155 -7.57 -26.04 -0.58
N GLU A 156 -8.90 -25.91 -0.60
CA GLU A 156 -9.63 -24.77 -1.15
C GLU A 156 -10.62 -24.17 -0.15
N VAL A 157 -10.81 -22.84 -0.24
CA VAL A 157 -11.88 -22.10 0.43
C VAL A 157 -12.65 -21.34 -0.65
N LYS A 158 -13.97 -21.50 -0.66
CA LYS A 158 -14.84 -20.80 -1.61
C LYS A 158 -15.58 -19.68 -0.90
N HIS A 159 -15.37 -18.45 -1.36
CA HIS A 159 -16.08 -17.26 -0.91
C HIS A 159 -17.29 -16.98 -1.80
N ASP A 160 -18.29 -16.28 -1.27
CA ASP A 160 -19.46 -15.86 -2.06
C ASP A 160 -19.11 -14.65 -2.93
N GLU A 161 -18.87 -14.91 -4.21
CA GLU A 161 -18.60 -13.90 -5.23
C GLU A 161 -19.85 -13.55 -6.06
N SER A 162 -21.06 -13.90 -5.60
CA SER A 162 -22.31 -13.65 -6.36
C SER A 162 -22.59 -12.17 -6.64
N HIS A 163 -21.97 -11.28 -5.87
CA HIS A 163 -22.02 -9.83 -6.08
C HIS A 163 -21.06 -9.34 -7.18
N VAL A 164 -20.08 -10.16 -7.57
CA VAL A 164 -19.09 -9.83 -8.60
C VAL A 164 -19.66 -10.18 -9.98
N SER A 165 -19.57 -9.26 -10.93
CA SER A 165 -20.01 -9.49 -12.30
C SER A 165 -19.02 -8.91 -13.31
N LEU A 166 -18.87 -9.58 -14.44
CA LEU A 166 -18.07 -9.06 -15.55
C LEU A 166 -18.75 -7.82 -16.11
N PHE A 167 -17.96 -6.76 -16.30
CA PHE A 167 -18.43 -5.56 -16.97
C PHE A 167 -18.79 -5.86 -18.43
N ASP A 168 -20.01 -5.52 -18.86
CA ASP A 168 -20.46 -5.60 -20.25
C ASP A 168 -20.43 -4.21 -20.92
N PRO A 169 -19.46 -3.93 -21.81
CA PRO A 169 -19.39 -2.66 -22.53
C PRO A 169 -20.60 -2.38 -23.45
N ALA A 170 -21.37 -3.41 -23.83
CA ALA A 170 -22.57 -3.23 -24.63
C ALA A 170 -23.68 -2.51 -23.84
N GLY A 171 -23.70 -2.67 -22.51
CA GLY A 171 -24.64 -2.01 -21.61
C GLY A 171 -24.43 -0.50 -21.47
N SER A 172 -23.26 0.05 -21.84
CA SER A 172 -22.99 1.49 -21.75
C SER A 172 -23.63 2.29 -22.90
N SER A 173 -23.76 3.60 -22.74
CA SER A 173 -24.24 4.49 -23.81
C SER A 173 -23.19 4.62 -24.94
N LYS A 174 -23.63 5.07 -26.13
CA LYS A 174 -22.71 5.34 -27.25
C LYS A 174 -21.71 6.44 -26.91
N ASP A 175 -22.14 7.46 -26.18
CA ASP A 175 -21.30 8.61 -25.82
C ASP A 175 -20.20 8.20 -24.84
N VAL A 176 -20.54 7.41 -23.80
CA VAL A 176 -19.55 6.86 -22.85
C VAL A 176 -18.50 6.01 -23.57
N ARG A 177 -18.92 5.13 -24.48
CA ARG A 177 -17.97 4.35 -25.30
C ARG A 177 -17.10 5.21 -26.21
N SER A 178 -17.61 6.33 -26.69
CA SER A 178 -16.85 7.26 -27.51
C SER A 178 -15.76 7.95 -26.68
N VAL A 179 -16.11 8.45 -25.50
CA VAL A 179 -15.18 9.06 -24.55
C VAL A 179 -14.08 8.06 -24.14
N ALA A 180 -14.46 6.85 -23.72
CA ALA A 180 -13.51 5.81 -23.35
C ALA A 180 -12.54 5.46 -24.51
N ARG A 181 -13.05 5.36 -25.74
CA ARG A 181 -12.20 5.10 -26.93
C ARG A 181 -11.26 6.27 -27.21
N GLN A 182 -11.71 7.50 -27.00
CA GLN A 182 -10.86 8.68 -27.16
C GLN A 182 -9.72 8.68 -26.15
N ILE A 183 -10.01 8.44 -24.87
CA ILE A 183 -8.99 8.32 -23.81
C ILE A 183 -7.99 7.21 -24.17
N ALA A 184 -8.47 5.99 -24.49
CA ALA A 184 -7.60 4.88 -24.83
C ALA A 184 -6.74 5.15 -26.09
N THR A 185 -7.26 5.88 -27.07
CA THR A 185 -6.51 6.28 -28.26
C THR A 185 -5.45 7.31 -27.93
N ASP A 186 -5.78 8.26 -27.06
CA ASP A 186 -4.86 9.31 -26.63
C ASP A 186 -3.70 8.76 -25.81
N LEU A 187 -3.99 7.92 -24.81
CA LEU A 187 -2.98 7.18 -24.02
C LEU A 187 -2.04 6.38 -24.93
N LYS A 188 -2.58 5.68 -25.93
CA LYS A 188 -1.75 4.94 -26.89
C LYS A 188 -0.94 5.82 -27.82
N ARG A 189 -1.34 7.06 -28.09
CA ARG A 189 -0.62 7.96 -28.99
C ARG A 189 0.45 8.75 -28.25
N ASN A 190 0.06 9.40 -27.16
CA ASN A 190 0.90 10.34 -26.42
C ASN A 190 1.77 9.63 -25.37
N LYS A 191 1.34 8.43 -24.95
CA LYS A 191 1.95 7.63 -23.89
C LYS A 191 1.82 8.30 -22.53
N VAL A 192 2.00 7.49 -21.50
CA VAL A 192 2.08 7.91 -20.11
C VAL A 192 3.45 7.51 -19.58
N ILE A 193 4.09 8.42 -18.85
CA ILE A 193 5.33 8.18 -18.13
C ILE A 193 5.05 8.23 -16.62
N LEU A 194 5.24 7.10 -15.94
CA LEU A 194 5.26 7.02 -14.48
C LEU A 194 6.70 7.19 -14.00
N GLY A 195 7.00 8.27 -13.28
CA GLY A 195 8.29 8.46 -12.63
C GLY A 195 8.35 7.71 -11.30
N VAL A 196 9.11 6.63 -11.24
CA VAL A 196 9.18 5.74 -10.06
C VAL A 196 10.49 6.03 -9.32
N PHE A 197 10.43 6.63 -8.13
CA PHE A 197 11.61 6.90 -7.29
C PHE A 197 11.98 5.69 -6.44
N ASP A 198 12.87 4.85 -6.98
CA ASP A 198 13.16 3.49 -6.53
C ASP A 198 11.89 2.58 -6.52
N GLU A 199 12.00 1.33 -6.97
CA GLU A 199 10.85 0.42 -7.09
C GLU A 199 10.81 -0.62 -5.96
N GLY A 200 9.60 -1.05 -5.57
CA GLY A 200 9.42 -2.14 -4.62
C GLY A 200 9.52 -1.72 -3.16
N CYS A 201 8.85 -0.62 -2.80
CA CYS A 201 8.68 -0.20 -1.40
C CYS A 201 8.32 -1.39 -0.51
N MET A 202 9.05 -1.55 0.58
CA MET A 202 8.86 -2.62 1.55
C MET A 202 8.82 -4.05 0.95
N GLY A 203 9.39 -4.25 -0.24
CA GLY A 203 9.33 -5.52 -0.96
C GLY A 203 7.91 -5.93 -1.36
N MET A 204 7.00 -4.96 -1.56
CA MET A 204 5.66 -5.16 -2.11
C MET A 204 5.75 -5.63 -3.57
N TYR A 205 5.90 -6.94 -3.75
CA TYR A 205 5.99 -7.54 -5.08
C TYR A 205 4.72 -7.32 -5.90
N ASN A 206 3.55 -7.27 -5.26
CA ASN A 206 2.26 -6.96 -5.90
C ASN A 206 2.22 -5.56 -6.52
N ALA A 207 2.92 -4.59 -5.93
CA ALA A 207 2.88 -3.18 -6.31
C ALA A 207 3.78 -2.83 -7.51
N ILE A 208 4.61 -3.77 -7.96
CA ILE A 208 5.47 -3.60 -9.14
C ILE A 208 4.76 -4.22 -10.36
N VAL A 209 4.52 -3.48 -11.43
CA VAL A 209 3.89 -3.98 -12.65
C VAL A 209 4.96 -4.20 -13.73
N PRO A 210 5.09 -5.39 -14.34
CA PRO A 210 6.04 -5.61 -15.43
C PRO A 210 5.81 -4.68 -16.62
N ASP A 211 6.90 -4.15 -17.19
CA ASP A 211 6.85 -3.20 -18.33
C ASP A 211 6.11 -3.81 -19.54
N GLU A 212 6.23 -5.13 -19.76
CA GLU A 212 5.57 -5.85 -20.84
C GLU A 212 4.03 -5.85 -20.73
N LEU A 213 3.50 -5.70 -19.52
CA LEU A 213 2.06 -5.56 -19.29
C LEU A 213 1.60 -4.11 -19.50
N MET A 214 2.44 -3.13 -19.15
CA MET A 214 2.12 -1.70 -19.24
C MET A 214 2.23 -1.15 -20.67
N ALA A 215 3.27 -1.53 -21.41
CA ALA A 215 3.58 -0.96 -22.72
C ALA A 215 2.44 -1.11 -23.76
N PRO A 216 1.69 -2.23 -23.85
CA PRO A 216 0.53 -2.36 -24.73
C PRO A 216 -0.62 -1.39 -24.42
N MET A 217 -0.72 -0.94 -23.16
CA MET A 217 -1.70 0.04 -22.71
C MET A 217 -1.24 1.48 -22.95
N GLY A 218 0.04 1.69 -23.27
CA GLY A 218 0.64 3.01 -23.50
C GLY A 218 1.36 3.59 -22.28
N PHE A 219 1.53 2.82 -21.22
CA PHE A 219 2.24 3.22 -20.00
C PHE A 219 3.71 2.78 -20.06
N PHE A 220 4.59 3.66 -19.59
CA PHE A 220 6.03 3.44 -19.47
C PHE A 220 6.52 3.99 -18.13
N LYS A 221 7.71 3.54 -17.70
CA LYS A 221 8.32 3.99 -16.46
C LYS A 221 9.58 4.78 -16.75
N GLU A 222 9.70 5.94 -16.11
CA GLU A 222 10.97 6.62 -15.90
C GLU A 222 11.48 6.18 -14.51
N ARG A 223 12.61 5.49 -14.46
CA ARG A 223 13.16 4.95 -13.21
C ARG A 223 14.08 6.00 -12.57
N LEU A 224 13.52 6.72 -11.60
CA LEU A 224 14.18 7.78 -10.86
C LEU A 224 14.81 7.22 -9.58
N SER A 225 15.78 7.94 -9.01
CA SER A 225 16.41 7.53 -7.75
C SER A 225 16.01 8.43 -6.60
N GLN A 226 15.71 7.84 -5.44
CA GLN A 226 15.48 8.62 -4.21
C GLN A 226 16.74 9.39 -3.77
N SER A 227 17.94 8.91 -4.12
CA SER A 227 19.18 9.67 -3.87
C SER A 227 19.25 10.97 -4.68
N ALA A 228 18.71 10.96 -5.91
CA ALA A 228 18.59 12.15 -6.74
C ALA A 228 17.50 13.09 -6.18
N LEU A 229 16.37 12.55 -5.72
CA LEU A 229 15.34 13.35 -5.04
C LEU A 229 15.88 14.02 -3.77
N TYR A 230 16.65 13.29 -2.97
CA TYR A 230 17.33 13.85 -1.80
C TYR A 230 18.25 15.00 -2.19
N TYR A 231 19.13 14.78 -3.18
CA TYR A 231 20.04 15.81 -3.66
C TYR A 231 19.29 17.06 -4.16
N GLU A 232 18.26 16.88 -4.99
CA GLU A 232 17.44 17.99 -5.52
C GLU A 232 16.69 18.72 -4.39
N THR A 233 16.18 18.00 -3.39
CA THR A 233 15.55 18.59 -2.20
C THR A 233 16.51 19.56 -1.51
N LEU A 234 17.79 19.20 -1.39
CA LEU A 234 18.80 20.08 -0.81
C LEU A 234 19.18 21.27 -1.71
N GLN A 235 18.87 21.23 -3.01
CA GLN A 235 19.10 22.35 -3.93
C GLN A 235 17.95 23.37 -3.92
N VAL A 236 16.80 23.04 -3.31
CA VAL A 236 15.70 24.00 -3.20
C VAL A 236 16.04 25.08 -2.18
N ALA A 237 15.89 26.33 -2.61
CA ALA A 237 16.14 27.52 -1.79
C ALA A 237 15.18 27.57 -0.58
N ASP A 238 15.66 28.11 0.54
CA ASP A 238 14.84 28.24 1.75
C ASP A 238 13.63 29.15 1.50
N GLU A 239 13.82 30.21 0.70
CA GLU A 239 12.76 31.18 0.41
C GLU A 239 11.58 30.57 -0.35
N ASP A 240 11.84 29.60 -1.22
CA ASP A 240 10.80 28.87 -1.96
C ASP A 240 9.98 28.00 -0.99
N ALA A 241 10.65 27.27 -0.09
CA ALA A 241 10.01 26.41 0.91
C ALA A 241 9.19 27.22 1.93
N GLU A 242 9.72 28.34 2.40
CA GLU A 242 8.96 29.26 3.24
C GLU A 242 7.76 29.86 2.49
N GLY A 243 7.89 30.07 1.18
CA GLY A 243 6.79 30.52 0.31
C GLY A 243 5.63 29.52 0.30
N VAL A 244 5.95 28.23 0.17
CA VAL A 244 5.00 27.12 0.29
C VAL A 244 4.34 27.13 1.67
N LEU A 245 5.12 27.15 2.76
CA LEU A 245 4.57 27.14 4.12
C LEU A 245 3.68 28.35 4.41
N ARG A 246 4.08 29.57 3.98
CA ARG A 246 3.25 30.78 4.10
C ARG A 246 1.94 30.63 3.34
N TRP A 247 1.97 30.04 2.14
CA TRP A 247 0.77 29.78 1.36
C TRP A 247 -0.17 28.81 2.10
N LEU A 248 0.36 27.71 2.64
CA LEU A 248 -0.43 26.71 3.39
C LEU A 248 -1.13 27.35 4.60
N ARG A 249 -0.37 28.11 5.41
CA ARG A 249 -0.93 28.87 6.54
C ARG A 249 -2.00 29.88 6.08
N SER A 250 -1.79 30.55 4.95
CA SER A 250 -2.78 31.51 4.40
C SER A 250 -4.08 30.86 3.92
N LYS A 251 -4.04 29.56 3.58
CA LYS A 251 -5.20 28.75 3.21
C LYS A 251 -5.91 28.14 4.43
N GLY A 252 -5.37 28.35 5.63
CA GLY A 252 -5.96 27.90 6.88
C GLY A 252 -5.43 26.56 7.39
N MET A 253 -4.45 25.94 6.71
CA MET A 253 -3.83 24.72 7.22
C MET A 253 -3.13 24.99 8.54
N ARG A 254 -3.38 24.11 9.53
CA ARG A 254 -2.79 24.20 10.86
C ARG A 254 -1.59 23.27 10.94
N PHE A 255 -0.74 23.53 11.92
CA PHE A 255 0.43 22.71 12.22
C PHE A 255 0.64 22.75 13.73
N GLU A 256 0.67 21.58 14.37
CA GLU A 256 0.98 21.45 15.79
C GLU A 256 2.49 21.27 15.99
N PHE A 257 3.21 22.40 16.01
CA PHE A 257 4.67 22.37 16.15
C PHE A 257 5.13 22.12 17.59
N GLY A 258 6.02 21.15 17.74
CA GLY A 258 6.83 20.91 18.92
C GLY A 258 8.29 21.33 18.73
N ASN A 259 9.14 20.86 19.64
CA ASN A 259 10.57 21.16 19.68
C ASN A 259 11.45 19.90 19.56
N ASP A 260 10.90 18.71 19.85
CA ASP A 260 11.64 17.45 19.76
C ASP A 260 11.31 16.72 18.44
N PRO A 261 12.21 16.73 17.43
CA PRO A 261 11.95 16.11 16.13
C PRO A 261 11.80 14.58 16.17
N GLU A 262 12.16 13.92 17.28
CA GLU A 262 11.98 12.47 17.45
C GLU A 262 10.54 12.09 17.85
N THR A 263 9.82 13.01 18.50
CA THR A 263 8.50 12.72 19.08
C THR A 263 7.41 13.71 18.65
N GLU A 264 7.78 14.84 18.07
CA GLU A 264 6.88 15.94 17.70
C GLU A 264 7.18 16.43 16.28
N LEU A 265 6.17 16.99 15.61
CA LEU A 265 6.34 17.65 14.32
C LEU A 265 7.06 18.99 14.53
N THR A 266 8.11 19.27 13.76
CA THR A 266 8.84 20.55 13.84
C THR A 266 8.70 21.37 12.55
N GLU A 267 8.79 22.70 12.67
CA GLU A 267 8.75 23.60 11.51
C GLU A 267 9.89 23.31 10.52
N ALA A 268 11.05 22.89 11.02
CA ALA A 268 12.19 22.48 10.19
C ALA A 268 11.86 21.24 9.32
N GLN A 269 11.18 20.24 9.88
CA GLN A 269 10.73 19.08 9.12
C GLN A 269 9.72 19.48 8.05
N VAL A 270 8.77 20.36 8.37
CA VAL A 270 7.77 20.86 7.39
C VAL A 270 8.43 21.66 6.27
N LEU A 271 9.40 22.52 6.56
CA LEU A 271 10.15 23.25 5.53
C LEU A 271 10.92 22.27 4.61
N MET A 272 11.52 21.21 5.16
CA MET A 272 12.16 20.16 4.36
C MET A 272 11.16 19.40 3.47
N GLN A 273 9.94 19.13 3.95
CA GLN A 273 8.87 18.56 3.11
C GLN A 273 8.44 19.53 2.00
N CYS A 274 8.35 20.82 2.29
CA CYS A 274 8.07 21.85 1.27
C CYS A 274 9.16 21.89 0.19
N LYS A 275 10.43 21.68 0.55
CA LYS A 275 11.53 21.51 -0.42
C LYS A 275 11.35 20.24 -1.24
N MET A 276 11.03 19.12 -0.60
CA MET A 276 10.81 17.84 -1.30
C MET A 276 9.67 17.95 -2.32
N TYR A 277 8.58 18.64 -1.96
CA TYR A 277 7.48 18.95 -2.87
C TYR A 277 7.94 19.66 -4.16
N ILE A 278 8.74 20.73 -4.01
CA ILE A 278 9.27 21.47 -5.16
C ILE A 278 10.24 20.61 -5.97
N ALA A 279 11.12 19.87 -5.29
CA ALA A 279 12.08 18.98 -5.92
C ALA A 279 11.39 17.88 -6.75
N ALA A 280 10.40 17.20 -6.17
CA ALA A 280 9.60 16.17 -6.84
C ALA A 280 8.85 16.76 -8.05
N ALA A 281 8.24 17.94 -7.90
CA ALA A 281 7.57 18.62 -9.00
C ALA A 281 8.54 19.00 -10.14
N ARG A 282 9.74 19.51 -9.82
CA ARG A 282 10.78 19.81 -10.81
C ARG A 282 11.23 18.57 -11.55
N MET A 283 11.48 17.46 -10.83
CA MET A 283 11.87 16.21 -11.47
C MET A 283 10.75 15.65 -12.35
N ALA A 284 9.48 15.73 -11.94
CA ALA A 284 8.37 15.35 -12.79
C ALA A 284 8.30 16.20 -14.07
N ASP A 285 8.57 17.50 -13.99
CA ASP A 285 8.59 18.39 -15.16
C ASP A 285 9.81 18.14 -16.06
N ASP A 286 11.01 18.03 -15.48
CA ASP A 286 12.29 17.81 -16.17
C ASP A 286 12.25 16.52 -17.03
N PHE A 287 11.62 15.46 -16.52
CA PHE A 287 11.47 14.17 -17.22
C PHE A 287 10.15 14.01 -17.96
N GLY A 288 9.22 14.96 -17.84
CA GLY A 288 7.90 14.87 -18.46
C GLY A 288 7.02 13.74 -17.91
N CYS A 289 7.18 13.37 -16.63
CA CYS A 289 6.41 12.31 -15.98
C CYS A 289 4.96 12.73 -15.75
N ASP A 290 3.98 12.01 -16.27
CA ASP A 290 2.55 12.28 -16.03
C ASP A 290 2.16 12.11 -14.57
N ALA A 291 2.71 11.08 -13.92
CA ALA A 291 2.59 10.80 -12.50
C ALA A 291 3.96 10.41 -11.92
N ILE A 292 4.14 10.56 -10.62
CA ILE A 292 5.35 10.15 -9.91
C ILE A 292 5.02 9.39 -8.63
N GLY A 293 5.90 8.49 -8.18
CA GLY A 293 5.71 7.78 -6.93
C GLY A 293 6.99 7.70 -6.15
N ILE A 294 6.92 8.08 -4.88
CA ILE A 294 8.04 8.07 -3.96
C ILE A 294 7.94 6.81 -3.11
N GLN A 295 8.95 5.94 -3.20
CA GLN A 295 9.05 4.75 -2.36
C GLN A 295 9.07 5.14 -0.86
N TYR A 296 9.92 6.13 -0.51
CA TYR A 296 10.24 6.62 0.82
C TYR A 296 10.82 5.55 1.78
N GLN A 297 10.05 4.48 2.03
CA GLN A 297 10.41 3.37 2.88
C GLN A 297 11.00 2.19 2.09
N GLN A 298 12.19 1.67 2.38
CA GLN A 298 13.22 2.19 3.27
C GLN A 298 14.26 3.00 2.46
N GLY A 299 15.16 3.70 3.15
CA GLY A 299 16.25 4.46 2.54
C GLY A 299 16.07 5.96 2.68
N LEU A 300 15.09 6.56 2.00
CA LEU A 300 14.91 8.03 2.02
C LEU A 300 14.46 8.53 3.40
N LYS A 301 13.68 7.72 4.13
CA LYS A 301 13.27 8.00 5.51
C LYS A 301 14.42 8.21 6.52
N ASP A 302 15.63 7.76 6.19
CA ASP A 302 16.81 7.94 7.04
C ASP A 302 17.55 9.25 6.73
N LEU A 303 17.12 9.98 5.68
CA LEU A 303 17.78 11.18 5.16
C LEU A 303 16.87 12.42 5.17
N LEU A 304 15.56 12.24 5.03
CA LEU A 304 14.55 13.29 5.00
C LEU A 304 13.39 12.96 5.94
N PRO A 305 12.64 13.98 6.41
CA PRO A 305 11.36 13.73 7.06
C PRO A 305 10.38 13.04 6.12
N ALA A 306 9.26 12.57 6.68
CA ALA A 306 8.16 11.94 5.95
C ALA A 306 7.78 12.73 4.70
N SER A 307 7.47 12.04 3.61
CA SER A 307 7.06 12.67 2.36
C SER A 307 5.59 13.09 2.36
N ASP A 308 4.82 12.76 3.41
CA ASP A 308 3.38 12.93 3.51
C ASP A 308 2.89 14.31 3.02
N LEU A 309 3.40 15.42 3.56
CA LEU A 309 2.95 16.74 3.10
C LEU A 309 3.19 16.90 1.61
N ALA A 310 4.38 16.55 1.11
CA ALA A 310 4.72 16.67 -0.30
C ALA A 310 3.78 15.85 -1.19
N GLU A 311 3.49 14.61 -0.82
CA GLU A 311 2.60 13.72 -1.56
C GLU A 311 1.16 14.25 -1.60
N GLY A 312 0.64 14.72 -0.46
CA GLY A 312 -0.68 15.36 -0.38
C GLY A 312 -0.77 16.65 -1.19
N LEU A 313 0.30 17.47 -1.23
CA LEU A 313 0.37 18.67 -2.08
C LEU A 313 0.33 18.30 -3.57
N LEU A 314 1.05 17.26 -4.00
CA LEU A 314 1.13 16.85 -5.40
C LEU A 314 -0.23 16.37 -5.93
N ASN A 315 -0.98 15.61 -5.13
CA ASN A 315 -2.29 15.07 -5.49
C ASN A 315 -3.45 16.08 -5.45
N ASN A 316 -3.21 17.36 -5.11
CA ASN A 316 -4.25 18.38 -5.02
C ASN A 316 -4.15 19.41 -6.16
N ALA A 317 -5.26 19.78 -6.80
CA ALA A 317 -5.21 20.78 -7.89
C ALA A 317 -4.96 22.22 -7.37
N ASP A 318 -5.60 22.60 -6.25
CA ASP A 318 -5.35 23.86 -5.54
C ASP A 318 -4.14 23.69 -4.62
N ARG A 319 -2.94 23.83 -5.17
CA ARG A 319 -1.67 23.65 -4.44
C ARG A 319 -0.76 24.89 -4.59
N PRO A 320 0.21 25.11 -3.69
CA PRO A 320 1.14 26.23 -3.81
C PRO A 320 2.01 26.09 -5.07
N ASN A 321 2.41 27.21 -5.69
CA ASN A 321 3.23 27.13 -6.90
C ASN A 321 4.58 26.43 -6.62
N ALA A 322 4.89 25.41 -7.40
CA ALA A 322 6.23 24.84 -7.49
C ALA A 322 6.96 25.46 -8.69
N PRO A 323 8.02 26.26 -8.50
CA PRO A 323 8.73 26.90 -9.61
C PRO A 323 9.66 25.91 -10.33
N ASP A 324 9.63 25.92 -11.66
CA ASP A 324 10.61 25.25 -12.51
C ASP A 324 11.99 25.93 -12.43
N ARG A 325 12.97 25.42 -13.21
CA ARG A 325 14.33 25.97 -13.28
C ARG A 325 14.39 27.43 -13.78
N GLN A 326 13.32 27.92 -14.40
CA GLN A 326 13.19 29.28 -14.94
C GLN A 326 12.24 30.15 -14.09
N GLY A 327 11.75 29.64 -12.95
CA GLY A 327 10.83 30.33 -12.06
C GLY A 327 9.35 30.30 -12.49
N ARG A 328 8.98 29.51 -13.50
CA ARG A 328 7.59 29.36 -13.95
C ARG A 328 6.87 28.31 -13.12
N ALA A 329 5.59 28.52 -12.84
CA ALA A 329 4.80 27.57 -12.06
C ALA A 329 4.56 26.26 -12.84
N ILE A 330 4.99 25.13 -12.27
CA ILE A 330 4.77 23.79 -12.83
C ILE A 330 3.30 23.41 -12.61
N ARG A 331 2.59 23.08 -13.70
CA ARG A 331 1.20 22.57 -13.69
C ARG A 331 0.25 23.35 -12.78
N GLN A 332 0.23 24.68 -12.91
CA GLN A 332 -0.65 25.53 -12.10
C GLN A 332 -2.13 25.11 -12.25
N GLY A 333 -2.81 24.91 -11.12
CA GLY A 333 -4.21 24.50 -11.07
C GLY A 333 -4.47 23.05 -11.51
N ARG A 334 -3.44 22.21 -11.55
CA ARG A 334 -3.54 20.78 -11.83
C ARG A 334 -2.70 19.97 -10.85
N PRO A 335 -3.17 18.78 -10.45
CA PRO A 335 -2.35 17.86 -9.67
C PRO A 335 -1.17 17.34 -10.49
N ILE A 336 -0.14 16.90 -9.79
CA ILE A 336 0.83 15.93 -10.28
C ILE A 336 0.42 14.63 -9.61
N ALA A 337 -0.21 13.70 -10.36
CA ALA A 337 -0.61 12.42 -9.79
C ALA A 337 0.56 11.81 -9.04
N HIS A 338 0.37 11.56 -7.75
CA HIS A 338 1.33 10.93 -6.88
C HIS A 338 0.79 9.59 -6.40
N PHE A 339 1.60 8.54 -6.51
CA PHE A 339 1.29 7.23 -5.98
C PHE A 339 2.22 6.90 -4.81
N ASN A 340 1.63 6.85 -3.60
CA ASN A 340 2.34 6.59 -2.35
C ASN A 340 3.12 5.26 -2.44
N GLU A 341 4.25 5.20 -1.73
CA GLU A 341 5.06 3.98 -1.62
C GLU A 341 5.52 3.41 -2.97
N ALA A 342 5.57 4.25 -4.00
CA ALA A 342 5.83 3.82 -5.37
C ALA A 342 4.94 2.64 -5.82
N ASP A 343 3.70 2.56 -5.33
CA ASP A 343 2.72 1.57 -5.80
C ASP A 343 2.27 1.87 -7.23
N GLU A 344 2.82 1.13 -8.18
CA GLU A 344 2.59 1.35 -9.59
C GLU A 344 1.16 0.98 -10.02
N CYS A 345 0.47 0.09 -9.29
CA CYS A 345 -0.94 -0.19 -9.54
C CYS A 345 -1.77 1.07 -9.25
N SER A 346 -1.53 1.69 -8.09
CA SER A 346 -2.13 2.98 -7.73
C SER A 346 -1.75 4.08 -8.71
N GLY A 347 -0.50 4.10 -9.21
CA GLY A 347 -0.05 5.05 -10.23
C GLY A 347 -0.81 4.93 -11.56
N ILE A 348 -1.05 3.70 -12.03
CA ILE A 348 -1.87 3.44 -13.22
C ILE A 348 -3.31 3.91 -12.97
N ASP A 349 -3.89 3.55 -11.84
CA ASP A 349 -5.27 3.90 -11.49
C ASP A 349 -5.45 5.41 -11.32
N ALA A 350 -4.49 6.12 -10.74
CA ALA A 350 -4.49 7.57 -10.59
C ALA A 350 -4.52 8.27 -11.96
N VAL A 351 -3.65 7.86 -12.90
CA VAL A 351 -3.64 8.41 -14.26
C VAL A 351 -4.95 8.12 -14.98
N MET A 352 -5.45 6.89 -14.89
CA MET A 352 -6.74 6.52 -15.50
C MET A 352 -7.89 7.34 -14.93
N THR A 353 -7.92 7.52 -13.60
CA THR A 353 -8.90 8.33 -12.88
C THR A 353 -8.85 9.78 -13.34
N HIS A 354 -7.66 10.39 -13.42
CA HIS A 354 -7.49 11.75 -13.93
C HIS A 354 -8.10 11.90 -15.33
N HIS A 355 -7.74 11.04 -16.29
CA HIS A 355 -8.26 11.15 -17.66
C HIS A 355 -9.78 10.97 -17.74
N VAL A 356 -10.34 10.03 -16.97
CA VAL A 356 -11.78 9.79 -16.95
C VAL A 356 -12.50 10.97 -16.29
N HIS A 357 -12.05 11.40 -15.12
CA HIS A 357 -12.69 12.48 -14.37
C HIS A 357 -12.59 13.81 -15.10
N GLU A 358 -11.44 14.15 -15.70
CA GLU A 358 -11.31 15.35 -16.55
C GLU A 358 -12.29 15.32 -17.71
N ALA A 359 -12.42 14.19 -18.41
CA ALA A 359 -13.35 14.04 -19.53
C ALA A 359 -14.83 14.17 -19.10
N LEU A 360 -15.13 13.86 -17.83
CA LEU A 360 -16.46 13.98 -17.24
C LEU A 360 -16.69 15.31 -16.50
N GLY A 361 -15.67 16.16 -16.37
CA GLY A 361 -15.73 17.39 -15.57
C GLY A 361 -15.87 17.13 -14.06
N GLN A 362 -15.32 16.03 -13.57
CA GLN A 362 -15.30 15.62 -12.16
C GLN A 362 -13.98 16.04 -11.48
N PRO A 363 -13.95 16.11 -10.13
CA PRO A 363 -12.72 16.33 -9.36
C PRO A 363 -11.64 15.30 -9.71
N VAL A 364 -10.39 15.71 -9.77
CA VAL A 364 -9.27 14.87 -10.24
C VAL A 364 -8.36 14.41 -9.10
N GLU A 365 -8.52 14.99 -7.92
CA GLU A 365 -7.73 14.66 -6.74
C GLU A 365 -7.94 13.21 -6.32
N THR A 366 -6.83 12.47 -6.17
CA THR A 366 -6.82 11.04 -5.90
C THR A 366 -5.76 10.69 -4.86
N THR A 367 -5.95 9.57 -4.18
CA THR A 367 -4.94 8.99 -3.27
C THR A 367 -5.13 7.48 -3.16
N LEU A 368 -4.06 6.76 -2.85
CA LEU A 368 -4.11 5.38 -2.37
C LEU A 368 -4.78 5.37 -0.98
N HIS A 369 -5.46 4.27 -0.63
CA HIS A 369 -5.82 3.93 0.75
C HIS A 369 -5.56 2.45 1.03
N ASP A 370 -5.15 2.12 2.26
CA ASP A 370 -5.21 0.74 2.72
C ASP A 370 -6.67 0.33 2.98
N LEU A 371 -6.99 -0.92 2.65
CA LEU A 371 -8.17 -1.60 3.15
C LEU A 371 -7.90 -2.02 4.60
N ARG A 372 -8.07 -1.08 5.54
CA ARG A 372 -7.58 -1.24 6.90
C ARG A 372 -8.36 -2.28 7.68
N TRP A 373 -9.68 -2.10 7.79
CA TRP A 373 -10.60 -2.99 8.50
C TRP A 373 -12.05 -2.61 8.17
N ALA A 374 -13.01 -3.43 8.63
CA ALA A 374 -14.42 -3.07 8.63
C ALA A 374 -15.12 -3.64 9.88
N ASP A 375 -16.18 -2.99 10.33
CA ASP A 375 -17.01 -3.48 11.43
C ASP A 375 -18.42 -2.89 11.34
N ALA A 376 -19.34 -3.37 12.16
CA ALA A 376 -20.60 -2.69 12.39
C ALA A 376 -20.36 -1.26 12.88
N ASP A 377 -21.19 -0.33 12.43
CA ASP A 377 -21.14 1.05 12.93
C ASP A 377 -21.57 1.10 14.39
N GLN A 378 -20.60 1.19 15.30
CA GLN A 378 -20.83 1.28 16.75
C GLN A 378 -21.55 2.59 17.15
N SER A 379 -21.60 3.61 16.28
CA SER A 379 -22.37 4.83 16.52
C SER A 379 -23.87 4.65 16.24
N GLY A 380 -24.24 3.63 15.47
CA GLY A 380 -25.62 3.36 15.03
C GLY A 380 -26.16 4.37 14.01
N THR A 381 -25.28 5.07 13.28
CA THR A 381 -25.65 5.99 12.20
C THR A 381 -26.12 5.21 10.96
N VAL A 382 -25.51 4.05 10.70
CA VAL A 382 -25.91 3.10 9.65
C VAL A 382 -26.10 1.69 10.21
N GLU A 383 -26.96 0.89 9.59
CA GLU A 383 -27.17 -0.51 10.00
C GLU A 383 -26.14 -1.45 9.35
N GLU A 384 -25.49 -0.98 8.30
CA GLU A 384 -24.50 -1.73 7.52
C GLU A 384 -23.11 -1.74 8.17
N CYS A 385 -22.27 -2.66 7.68
CA CYS A 385 -20.84 -2.66 7.97
C CYS A 385 -20.16 -1.47 7.29
N VAL A 386 -19.29 -0.79 8.03
CA VAL A 386 -18.49 0.34 7.56
C VAL A 386 -17.06 -0.11 7.32
N TRP A 387 -16.56 0.13 6.12
CA TRP A 387 -15.15 -0.05 5.77
C TRP A 387 -14.35 1.20 6.12
N VAL A 388 -13.19 0.99 6.73
CA VAL A 388 -12.21 2.05 6.98
C VAL A 388 -11.12 1.96 5.93
N LEU A 389 -11.06 3.02 5.12
CA LEU A 389 -10.01 3.27 4.15
C LEU A 389 -9.04 4.27 4.76
N GLU A 390 -7.79 3.87 4.97
CA GLU A 390 -6.82 4.68 5.69
C GLU A 390 -5.47 4.55 5.01
N ILE A 391 -4.92 5.66 4.54
CA ILE A 391 -3.56 5.66 3.98
C ILE A 391 -2.56 5.83 5.11
N SER A 392 -1.47 5.05 5.11
CA SER A 392 -0.32 5.29 5.98
C SER A 392 0.56 6.42 5.43
N GLY A 393 -0.04 7.58 5.23
CA GLY A 393 0.62 8.73 4.62
C GLY A 393 -0.39 9.85 4.35
N ALA A 394 -0.40 10.38 3.13
CA ALA A 394 -1.13 11.60 2.82
C ALA A 394 -2.28 11.43 1.84
N SER A 395 -3.37 12.12 2.14
CA SER A 395 -4.47 12.44 1.22
C SER A 395 -4.41 13.91 0.78
N PRO A 396 -4.89 14.23 -0.43
CA PRO A 396 -5.03 15.62 -0.86
C PRO A 396 -6.11 16.33 -0.01
N PRO A 397 -5.91 17.59 0.39
CA PRO A 397 -6.88 18.33 1.19
C PRO A 397 -8.27 18.46 0.58
N ALA A 398 -8.42 18.31 -0.74
CA ALA A 398 -9.74 18.22 -1.37
C ALA A 398 -10.61 17.08 -0.81
N HIS A 399 -9.99 16.06 -0.18
CA HIS A 399 -10.69 14.96 0.49
C HIS A 399 -11.02 15.27 1.95
N HIS A 400 -10.48 16.35 2.52
CA HIS A 400 -10.69 16.71 3.92
C HIS A 400 -11.93 17.59 4.07
N GLU A 401 -12.67 17.41 5.17
CA GLU A 401 -13.77 18.31 5.51
C GLU A 401 -13.23 19.74 5.66
N GLY A 402 -13.76 20.70 4.90
CA GLY A 402 -13.27 22.09 4.93
C GLY A 402 -12.01 22.37 4.12
N GLY A 403 -11.51 21.40 3.34
CA GLY A 403 -10.34 21.57 2.49
C GLY A 403 -9.08 21.86 3.31
N TRP A 404 -8.22 22.76 2.81
CA TRP A 404 -7.02 23.21 3.54
C TRP A 404 -7.28 23.68 4.97
N ALA A 405 -8.42 24.33 5.24
CA ALA A 405 -8.74 24.85 6.56
C ALA A 405 -9.13 23.76 7.57
N GLY A 406 -9.47 22.57 7.10
CA GLY A 406 -9.73 21.40 7.93
C GLY A 406 -8.56 20.41 8.02
N THR A 407 -7.43 20.69 7.37
CA THR A 407 -6.19 19.92 7.53
C THR A 407 -5.40 20.45 8.73
N ASP A 408 -4.96 19.54 9.61
CA ASP A 408 -4.16 19.81 10.81
C ASP A 408 -2.78 19.16 10.84
#